data_AF-A0A937P1T5-F1
#
_entry.id   AF-A0A937P1T5-F1
#
_cell.length_a   1.000
_cell.length_b   1.000
_cell.length_c   1.000
_cell.angle_alpha   90.00
_cell.angle_beta   90.00
_cell.angle_gamma   90.00
#
_symmetry.space_group_name_H-M   'P 1'
#
loop_
_entity.id
_entity.type
_entity.pdbx_description
1 polymer ?
#
loop_
_entity_poly.entity_id
_entity_poly.type
_entity_poly.pdbx_seq_one_letter_code
_entity_poly.pdbx_strand_id
1 'polypeptide(L)' 'MIRYQIFKYAGLAAGALAALLILAGIIGFFSGVFLNVNNFFNYFWFANTFLFFAIFCMLVFIGGKNKEEK' A
#
# COMPACT_ATOMS: atom_id res chain seq x y z
N MET A 1 -16.58 -6.97 -15.71
CA MET A 1 -15.93 -5.65 -15.96
C MET A 1 -15.83 -4.69 -14.77
N ILE A 2 -16.88 -3.95 -14.32
CA ILE A 2 -16.71 -2.81 -13.36
C ILE A 2 -16.10 -3.21 -12.00
N ARG A 3 -16.46 -4.39 -11.47
CA ARG A 3 -16.04 -4.83 -10.12
C ARG A 3 -14.52 -4.99 -9.98
N TYR A 4 -13.85 -5.50 -11.01
CA TYR A 4 -12.39 -5.72 -10.99
C TYR A 4 -11.60 -4.42 -11.17
N GLN A 5 -12.16 -3.45 -11.90
CA GLN A 5 -11.54 -2.15 -12.03
C GLN A 5 -11.51 -1.40 -10.69
N ILE A 6 -12.54 -1.55 -9.86
CA ILE A 6 -12.55 -0.97 -8.50
C ILE A 6 -11.37 -1.52 -7.68
N PHE A 7 -11.11 -2.82 -7.71
CA PHE A 7 -9.96 -3.42 -7.01
C PHE A 7 -8.62 -2.95 -7.58
N LYS A 8 -8.52 -2.73 -8.90
CA LYS A 8 -7.32 -2.15 -9.52
C LYS A 8 -7.04 -0.73 -8.99
N TYR A 9 -8.04 0.15 -8.98
CA TYR A 9 -7.88 1.52 -8.48
C TYR A 9 -7.66 1.57 -6.96
N ALA A 10 -8.36 0.72 -6.20
CA ALA A 10 -8.18 0.60 -4.76
C ALA A 10 -6.77 0.10 -4.41
N GLY A 11 -6.25 -0.90 -5.14
CA GLY A 11 -4.89 -1.40 -4.97
C GLY A 11 -3.83 -0.35 -5.31
N LEU A 12 -4.03 0.42 -6.38
CA LEU A 12 -3.15 1.53 -6.75
C LEU A 12 -3.12 2.63 -5.67
N ALA A 13 -4.29 3.05 -5.18
CA ALA A 13 -4.39 4.06 -4.13
C ALA A 13 -3.73 3.58 -2.82
N ALA A 14 -3.99 2.34 -2.42
CA ALA A 14 -3.38 1.74 -1.23
C ALA A 14 -1.86 1.60 -1.37
N GLY A 15 -1.36 1.18 -2.54
CA GLY A 15 0.07 1.09 -2.81
C GLY A 15 0.75 2.45 -2.79
N ALA A 16 0.12 3.49 -3.35
CA ALA A 16 0.63 4.86 -3.31
C ALA A 16 0.71 5.39 -1.86
N LEU A 17 -0.32 5.14 -1.04
CA LEU A 17 -0.33 5.51 0.37
C LEU A 17 0.76 4.76 1.17
N ALA A 18 0.94 3.46 0.92
CA ALA A 18 2.01 2.68 1.55
C ALA A 18 3.39 3.25 1.21
N ALA A 19 3.63 3.58 -0.06
CA ALA A 19 4.89 4.17 -0.52
C ALA A 19 5.15 5.54 0.14
N LEU A 20 4.13 6.40 0.23
CA LEU A 20 4.25 7.70 0.90
C LEU A 20 4.57 7.56 2.39
N LEU A 21 3.95 6.61 3.09
CA LEU A 21 4.23 6.33 4.51
C LEU A 21 5.66 5.81 4.72
N ILE A 22 6.16 4.94 3.85
CA ILE A 22 7.55 4.47 3.88
C ILE A 22 8.50 5.64 3.64
N LEU A 23 8.22 6.47 2.63
CA LEU A 23 9.05 7.63 2.31
C LEU A 23 9.09 8.63 3.48
N ALA A 24 7.95 8.90 4.11
CA ALA A 24 7.85 9.74 5.30
C ALA A 24 8.66 9.16 6.48
N GLY A 25 8.59 7.85 6.69
CA GLY A 25 9.42 7.16 7.68
C GLY A 25 10.91 7.33 7.39
N ILE A 26 11.35 7.09 6.15
CA ILE A 26 12.75 7.24 5.73
C ILE A 26 13.23 8.69 5.91
N ILE A 27 12.48 9.68 5.42
CA ILE A 27 12.84 11.10 5.56
C ILE A 27 12.90 11.50 7.04
N GLY A 28 11.97 11.04 7.86
CA GLY A 28 11.98 11.32 9.29
C GLY A 28 13.15 10.68 10.03
N PHE A 29 13.63 9.50 9.59
CA PHE A 29 14.83 8.86 10.11
C PHE A 29 16.10 9.64 9.75
N PHE A 30 16.28 10.03 8.48
CA PHE A 30 17.47 10.73 8.02
C PHE A 30 17.54 12.20 8.42
N SER A 31 16.39 12.87 8.55
CA SER A 31 16.36 14.28 8.91
C SER A 31 16.71 14.53 10.38
N GLY A 32 16.53 13.54 11.28
CA GLY A 32 16.73 13.71 12.72
C GLY A 32 15.81 14.75 13.40
N VAL A 33 14.97 15.45 12.60
CA VAL A 33 14.13 16.57 13.02
C VAL A 33 12.71 16.12 13.34
N PHE A 34 12.25 14.97 12.83
CA PHE A 34 10.82 14.64 12.80
C PHE A 34 10.38 13.35 13.51
N LEU A 35 11.24 12.42 13.91
CA LEU A 35 10.79 11.15 14.50
C LEU A 35 11.63 10.71 15.71
N ASN A 36 11.03 10.85 16.89
CA ASN A 36 11.31 9.94 18.00
C ASN A 36 11.15 8.51 17.45
N VAL A 37 12.08 7.60 17.74
CA VAL A 37 12.17 6.24 17.15
C VAL A 37 10.82 5.51 17.17
N ASN A 38 10.00 5.75 18.20
CA ASN A 38 8.64 5.23 18.32
C ASN A 38 7.71 5.61 17.15
N ASN A 39 7.82 6.81 16.59
CA ASN A 39 6.98 7.23 15.48
C ASN A 39 7.46 6.62 14.15
N PHE A 40 8.76 6.38 13.96
CA PHE A 40 9.29 5.68 12.78
C PHE A 40 8.70 4.28 12.61
N PHE A 41 8.62 3.52 13.70
CA PHE A 41 7.99 2.20 13.70
C PHE A 41 6.51 2.27 13.38
N ASN A 42 5.79 3.32 13.83
CA ASN A 42 4.39 3.51 13.48
C ASN A 42 4.20 3.71 11.97
N TYR A 43 5.01 4.54 11.30
CA TYR A 43 4.89 4.74 9.83
C TYR A 43 5.11 3.44 9.06
N PHE A 44 6.11 2.65 9.44
CA PHE A 44 6.36 1.35 8.82
C PHE A 44 5.25 0.34 9.09
N TRP A 45 4.70 0.33 10.31
CA TRP A 45 3.61 -0.57 10.67
C TRP A 45 2.32 -0.25 9.92
N PHE A 46 1.95 1.04 9.80
CA PHE A 46 0.82 1.47 8.97
C PHE A 46 1.07 1.17 7.49
N ALA A 47 2.28 1.46 6.97
CA ALA A 47 2.63 1.16 5.59
C ALA A 47 2.45 -0.33 5.25
N ASN A 48 2.88 -1.22 6.14
CA ASN A 48 2.71 -2.67 5.96
C ASN A 48 1.24 -3.06 5.77
N THR A 49 0.32 -2.52 6.57
CA THR A 49 -1.12 -2.79 6.42
C THR A 49 -1.65 -2.37 5.04
N PHE A 50 -1.27 -1.18 4.57
CA PHE A 50 -1.66 -0.70 3.24
C PHE A 50 -1.02 -1.53 2.12
N LEU A 51 0.21 -2.00 2.32
CA LEU A 51 0.95 -2.82 1.36
C LEU A 51 0.32 -4.22 1.22
N PHE A 52 -0.04 -4.86 2.34
CA PHE A 52 -0.79 -6.12 2.34
C PHE A 52 -2.15 -5.97 1.65
N PHE A 53 -2.87 -4.87 1.93
CA PHE A 53 -4.13 -4.58 1.26
C PHE A 53 -3.95 -4.36 -0.25
N ALA A 54 -2.91 -3.65 -0.67
CA ALA A 54 -2.60 -3.44 -2.09
C ALA A 54 -2.28 -4.76 -2.81
N ILE A 55 -1.48 -5.64 -2.19
CA ILE A 55 -1.17 -6.99 -2.72
C ILE A 55 -2.46 -7.81 -2.85
N PHE A 56 -3.32 -7.80 -1.83
CA PHE A 56 -4.59 -8.50 -1.88
C PHE A 56 -5.48 -8.00 -3.04
N CYS A 57 -5.63 -6.68 -3.19
CA CYS A 57 -6.37 -6.10 -4.31
C CYS A 57 -5.80 -6.50 -5.68
N MET A 58 -4.48 -6.59 -5.79
CA MET A 58 -3.80 -7.03 -7.02
C MET A 58 -4.07 -8.52 -7.31
N LEU A 59 -4.02 -9.39 -6.30
CA LEU A 59 -4.34 -10.81 -6.44
C LEU A 59 -5.80 -11.04 -6.84
N VAL A 60 -6.74 -10.31 -6.25
CA VAL A 60 -8.16 -10.36 -6.61
C VAL A 60 -8.39 -9.88 -8.04
N PHE A 61 -7.69 -8.84 -8.47
CA PHE A 61 -7.76 -8.37 -9.86
C PHE A 61 -7.25 -9.42 -10.85
N ILE A 62 -6.07 -10.01 -10.59
CA ILE A 62 -5.48 -11.05 -11.47
C ILE A 62 -6.36 -12.31 -11.49
N GLY A 63 -6.81 -12.78 -10.33
CA GLY A 63 -7.68 -13.96 -10.22
C GLY A 63 -9.06 -13.75 -10.83
N GLY A 64 -9.60 -12.53 -10.74
CA GLY A 64 -10.84 -12.14 -11.39
C GLY A 64 -10.73 -12.08 -12.91
N LYS A 65 -9.63 -11.51 -13.42
CA LYS A 65 -9.35 -11.46 -14.88
C LYS A 65 -9.22 -12.85 -15.49
N ASN A 66 -8.50 -13.77 -14.85
CA ASN A 66 -8.32 -15.15 -15.34
C ASN A 66 -9.62 -15.97 -15.41
N LYS A 67 -10.66 -15.59 -14.66
CA LYS A 67 -11.99 -16.21 -14.74
C LYS A 67 -12.86 -15.64 -15.85
N GLU A 68 -12.60 -14.42 -16.33
CA GLU A 68 -13.31 -13.83 -17.48
C GLU A 68 -12.74 -14.32 -18.83
N GLU A 69 -11.50 -14.85 -18.86
CA GLU A 69 -10.86 -15.43 -20.06
C GLU A 69 -11.20 -16.92 -20.31
N LYS A 70 -11.93 -17.58 -19.41
CA LYS A 70 -12.44 -18.96 -19.57
C LYS A 70 -13.94 -18.95 -19.87
#